data_AF-A0A2E8QUK3-F1
#
_entry.id   AF-A0A2E8QUK3-F1
#
_cell.length_a   1.000
_cell.length_b   1.000
_cell.length_c   1.000
_cell.angle_alpha   90.00
_cell.angle_beta   90.00
_cell.angle_gamma   90.00
#
_symmetry.space_group_name_H-M   'P 1'
#
loop_
_entity.id
_entity.type
_entity.pdbx_description
1 polymer ?
#
loop_
_entity_poly.entity_id
_entity_poly.type
_entity_poly.pdbx_seq_one_letter_code
_entity_poly.pdbx_strand_id
1 'polypeptide(L)'
;MAIIFGWEFPLKIQHLSVILLLFGCVTVDKSVLLDRSAYPVPMSAVQVLIESDTVPEDCQRVAMLHAEGPEIFTSEADMWDSLREETGELGGNTVQLLFMGGPDWAERFLRENPDRDATAIALWCPSSNG
;
A
#
# COMPACT_ATOMS: atom_id res chain seq x y z
N MET A 1 -23.25 -15.94 -63.11
CA MET A 1 -21.92 -16.49 -63.44
C MET A 1 -20.93 -15.34 -63.30
N ALA A 2 -20.02 -15.25 -62.33
CA ALA A 2 -19.54 -16.19 -61.33
C ALA A 2 -19.28 -15.45 -60.00
N ILE A 3 -19.28 -16.21 -58.92
CA ILE A 3 -18.97 -15.82 -57.53
C ILE A 3 -17.44 -15.78 -57.39
N ILE A 4 -16.88 -14.78 -56.71
CA ILE A 4 -15.57 -14.92 -56.04
C ILE A 4 -15.64 -14.19 -54.68
N PHE A 5 -15.62 -14.98 -53.62
CA PHE A 5 -15.33 -14.58 -52.25
C PHE A 5 -13.86 -14.13 -52.16
N GLY A 6 -13.60 -12.99 -51.54
CA GLY A 6 -12.25 -12.54 -51.17
C GLY A 6 -12.29 -11.87 -49.81
N TRP A 7 -11.93 -12.62 -48.77
CA TRP A 7 -11.72 -12.12 -47.42
C TRP A 7 -10.30 -11.58 -47.32
N GLU A 8 -10.14 -10.27 -47.18
CA GLU A 8 -8.87 -9.66 -46.76
C GLU A 8 -9.23 -8.47 -45.84
N PHE A 9 -9.16 -8.68 -44.53
CA PHE A 9 -9.18 -7.60 -43.54
C PHE A 9 -7.78 -6.98 -43.49
N PRO A 10 -7.56 -5.72 -43.91
CA PRO A 10 -6.31 -5.05 -43.63
C PRO A 10 -6.31 -4.55 -42.19
N LEU A 11 -5.60 -5.29 -41.32
CA LEU A 11 -5.07 -4.83 -40.04
C LEU A 11 -4.37 -3.47 -40.25
N LYS A 12 -5.01 -2.39 -39.78
CA LYS A 12 -4.41 -1.05 -39.71
C LYS A 12 -4.10 -0.73 -38.25
N ILE A 13 -2.83 -0.95 -37.90
CA ILE A 13 -1.97 -0.02 -37.15
C ILE A 13 -2.63 0.50 -35.86
N GLN A 14 -2.47 -0.20 -34.73
CA GLN A 14 -1.27 -0.11 -33.90
C GLN A 14 -1.03 1.30 -33.33
N HIS A 15 -2.09 1.99 -32.89
CA HIS A 15 -1.96 3.01 -31.83
C HIS A 15 -2.37 2.38 -30.50
N LEU A 16 -1.36 1.73 -29.92
CA LEU A 16 -1.28 1.26 -28.55
C LEU A 16 -1.42 2.47 -27.61
N SER A 17 -2.61 3.01 -27.45
CA SER A 17 -2.92 3.98 -26.37
C SER A 17 -3.09 3.22 -25.06
N VAL A 18 -2.05 2.46 -24.67
CA VAL A 18 -1.84 2.11 -23.27
C VAL A 18 -1.32 3.40 -22.64
N ILE A 19 -2.25 4.26 -22.22
CA ILE A 19 -1.95 5.31 -21.25
C ILE A 19 -1.65 4.53 -19.97
N LEU A 20 -0.39 4.17 -19.82
CA LEU A 20 0.20 3.64 -18.60
C LEU A 20 0.16 4.81 -17.62
N LEU A 21 -0.94 4.91 -16.87
CA LEU A 21 -1.04 5.77 -15.71
C LEU A 21 -0.07 5.24 -14.66
N LEU A 22 1.20 5.63 -14.78
CA LEU A 22 2.20 5.57 -13.73
C LEU A 22 1.84 6.64 -12.68
N PHE A 23 0.74 6.43 -11.95
CA PHE A 23 0.57 7.12 -10.68
C PHE A 23 1.40 6.36 -9.66
N GLY A 24 2.27 7.07 -8.94
CA GLY A 24 3.16 6.48 -7.94
C GLY A 24 2.35 5.72 -6.89
N CYS A 25 2.28 4.40 -7.03
CA CYS A 25 1.71 3.55 -6.00
C CYS A 25 2.66 3.56 -4.81
N VAL A 26 2.09 3.68 -3.61
CA VAL A 26 2.80 3.32 -2.38
C VAL A 26 3.14 1.85 -2.45
N THR A 27 4.39 1.51 -2.18
CA THR A 27 4.84 0.12 -2.03
C THR A 27 4.97 -0.19 -0.55
N VAL A 28 4.39 -1.31 -0.11
CA VAL A 28 4.49 -1.77 1.28
C VAL A 28 5.26 -3.08 1.33
N ASP A 29 6.46 -3.04 1.87
CA ASP A 29 7.23 -4.22 2.23
C ASP A 29 6.76 -4.76 3.59
N LYS A 30 6.64 -6.08 3.67
CA LYS A 30 6.15 -6.77 4.87
C LYS A 30 7.08 -7.88 5.32
N SER A 31 7.36 -7.91 6.61
CA SER A 31 8.01 -9.01 7.30
C SER A 31 6.99 -9.65 8.23
N VAL A 32 6.48 -10.82 7.86
CA VAL A 32 5.41 -11.52 8.60
C VAL A 32 6.01 -12.28 9.78
N LEU A 33 5.50 -12.01 10.99
CA LEU A 33 5.85 -12.71 12.22
C LEU A 33 4.82 -13.78 12.57
N LEU A 34 3.54 -13.52 12.31
CA LEU A 34 2.43 -14.43 12.55
C LEU A 34 1.47 -14.36 11.36
N ASP A 35 1.32 -15.47 10.63
CA ASP A 35 0.42 -15.53 9.49
C ASP A 35 -1.04 -15.72 9.94
N ARG A 36 -1.86 -14.69 9.70
CA ARG A 36 -3.31 -14.70 9.92
C ARG A 36 -4.09 -14.30 8.68
N SER A 37 -3.46 -14.35 7.50
CA SER A 37 -4.04 -13.94 6.22
C SER A 37 -5.31 -14.70 5.84
N ALA A 38 -5.57 -15.86 6.44
CA ALA A 38 -6.83 -16.61 6.29
C ALA A 38 -8.06 -15.88 6.88
N TYR A 39 -7.86 -14.87 7.73
CA TYR A 39 -8.92 -14.08 8.37
C TYR A 39 -8.70 -12.59 8.13
N PRO A 40 -8.83 -12.11 6.88
CA PRO A 40 -8.57 -10.71 6.56
C PRO A 40 -9.58 -9.80 7.26
N VAL A 41 -9.11 -8.63 7.65
CA VAL A 41 -9.90 -7.57 8.29
C VAL A 41 -10.06 -6.44 7.27
N PRO A 42 -11.27 -5.91 7.04
CA PRO A 42 -11.44 -4.78 6.12
C PRO A 42 -10.67 -3.56 6.64
N MET A 43 -10.00 -2.85 5.74
CA MET A 43 -9.19 -1.66 6.05
C MET A 43 -9.93 -0.64 6.93
N SER A 44 -11.25 -0.46 6.76
CA SER A 44 -12.07 0.43 7.59
C SER A 44 -12.19 0.00 9.06
N ALA A 45 -11.98 -1.29 9.36
CA ALA A 45 -12.01 -1.85 10.70
C ALA A 45 -10.62 -1.94 11.36
N VAL A 46 -9.56 -1.61 10.63
CA VAL A 46 -8.20 -1.54 11.19
C VAL A 46 -8.06 -0.27 12.02
N GLN A 47 -7.78 -0.40 13.31
CA GLN A 47 -7.55 0.73 14.20
C GLN A 47 -6.13 1.27 14.01
N VAL A 48 -5.95 2.58 14.15
CA VAL A 48 -4.65 3.24 14.03
C VAL A 48 -4.20 3.65 15.42
N LEU A 49 -2.98 3.26 15.77
CA LEU A 49 -2.26 3.74 16.95
C LEU A 49 -1.07 4.58 16.47
N ILE A 50 -0.93 5.78 17.00
CA ILE A 50 0.26 6.61 16.79
C ILE A 50 1.34 6.26 17.83
N GLU A 51 2.55 6.76 17.65
CA GLU A 51 3.70 6.43 18.52
C GLU A 51 3.43 6.71 20.01
N SER A 52 2.65 7.75 20.32
CA SER A 52 2.28 8.10 21.70
C SER A 52 1.22 7.19 22.32
N ASP A 53 0.55 6.36 21.53
CA ASP A 53 -0.52 5.51 22.01
C ASP A 53 0.03 4.25 22.69
N THR A 54 -0.66 3.82 23.73
CA THR A 54 -0.32 2.58 24.42
C THR A 54 -0.92 1.40 23.67
N VAL A 55 -0.07 0.47 23.25
CA VAL A 55 -0.52 -0.81 22.68
C VAL A 55 -1.07 -1.69 23.81
N PRO A 56 -2.30 -2.22 23.69
CA PRO A 56 -2.84 -3.16 24.66
C PRO A 56 -1.93 -4.39 24.85
N GLU A 57 -1.83 -4.88 26.08
CA GLU A 57 -0.93 -6.01 26.41
C GLU A 57 -1.34 -7.33 25.75
N ASP A 58 -2.61 -7.48 25.34
CA ASP A 58 -3.14 -8.67 24.68
C ASP A 58 -2.89 -8.70 23.16
N CYS A 59 -2.30 -7.64 22.59
CA CYS A 59 -2.01 -7.56 21.17
C CYS A 59 -0.81 -8.44 20.76
N GLN A 60 -0.98 -9.14 19.64
CA GLN A 60 0.07 -9.95 19.01
C GLN A 60 0.61 -9.24 17.77
N ARG A 61 1.93 -9.31 17.56
CA ARG A 61 2.57 -8.75 16.36
C ARG A 61 2.36 -9.71 15.18
N VAL A 62 1.69 -9.21 14.15
CA VAL A 62 1.38 -9.94 12.90
C VAL A 62 2.51 -9.74 11.91
N ALA A 63 2.91 -8.48 11.67
CA ALA A 63 3.98 -8.15 10.74
C ALA A 63 4.65 -6.81 11.10
N MET A 64 5.88 -6.64 10.63
CA MET A 64 6.47 -5.31 10.44
C MET A 64 6.21 -4.86 9.02
N LEU A 65 5.77 -3.62 8.86
CA LEU A 65 5.43 -2.99 7.59
C LEU A 65 6.34 -1.79 7.36
N HIS A 66 6.82 -1.67 6.13
CA HIS A 66 7.57 -0.51 5.65
C HIS A 66 6.91 -0.03 4.37
N ALA A 67 6.39 1.19 4.38
CA ALA A 67 5.77 1.82 3.23
C ALA A 67 6.71 2.88 2.65
N GLU A 68 6.80 2.94 1.32
CA GLU A 68 7.58 3.92 0.57
C GLU A 68 6.78 4.41 -0.64
N GLY A 69 6.90 5.69 -0.98
CA GLY A 69 6.30 6.23 -2.20
C GLY A 69 6.83 7.62 -2.57
N PRO A 70 6.87 7.99 -3.85
CA PRO A 70 7.45 9.25 -4.30
C PRO A 70 6.68 10.47 -3.76
N GLU A 71 7.35 11.45 -3.16
CA GLU A 71 6.72 12.60 -2.48
C GLU A 71 5.71 13.37 -3.36
N ILE A 72 5.98 13.45 -4.66
CA ILE A 72 5.16 14.19 -5.63
C ILE A 72 3.80 13.51 -5.89
N PHE A 73 3.74 12.17 -5.78
CA PHE A 73 2.54 11.39 -6.11
C PHE A 73 1.89 10.72 -4.90
N THR A 74 2.58 10.70 -3.76
CA THR A 74 2.15 10.03 -2.54
C THR A 74 1.88 11.06 -1.45
N SER A 75 0.67 11.06 -0.91
CA SER A 75 0.31 11.81 0.29
C SER A 75 0.48 10.96 1.55
N GLU A 76 0.51 11.62 2.71
CA GLU A 76 0.50 10.93 4.00
C GLU A 76 -0.74 10.04 4.17
N ALA A 77 -1.90 10.49 3.65
CA ALA A 77 -3.13 9.72 3.69
C ALA A 77 -3.00 8.41 2.88
N ASP A 78 -2.38 8.46 1.71
CA ASP A 78 -2.15 7.27 0.89
C ASP A 78 -1.23 6.26 1.60
N MET A 79 -0.24 6.75 2.36
CA MET A 79 0.64 5.91 3.19
C MET A 79 -0.15 5.22 4.30
N TRP A 80 -0.99 5.97 5.02
CA TRP A 80 -1.87 5.42 6.04
C TRP A 80 -2.82 4.36 5.47
N ASP A 81 -3.41 4.67 4.32
CA ASP A 81 -4.38 3.80 3.69
C ASP A 81 -3.72 2.48 3.27
N SER A 82 -2.54 2.54 2.67
CA SER A 82 -1.77 1.36 2.25
C SER A 82 -1.31 0.51 3.45
N LEU A 83 -0.86 1.14 4.54
CA LEU A 83 -0.49 0.44 5.77
C LEU A 83 -1.68 -0.26 6.43
N ARG A 84 -2.85 0.37 6.43
CA ARG A 84 -4.08 -0.21 6.98
C ARG A 84 -4.60 -1.34 6.11
N GLU A 85 -4.57 -1.17 4.78
CA GLU A 85 -4.97 -2.20 3.82
C GLU A 85 -4.11 -3.45 4.01
N GLU A 86 -2.79 -3.30 3.99
CA GLU A 86 -1.85 -4.41 4.17
C GLU A 86 -1.97 -5.05 5.58
N THR A 87 -2.17 -4.26 6.63
CA THR A 87 -2.46 -4.80 7.97
C THR A 87 -3.72 -5.67 7.96
N GLY A 88 -4.78 -5.20 7.30
CA GLY A 88 -6.05 -5.90 7.17
C GLY A 88 -5.91 -7.20 6.38
N GLU A 89 -5.19 -7.19 5.25
CA GLU A 89 -4.91 -8.38 4.45
C GLU A 89 -4.17 -9.47 5.24
N LEU A 90 -3.26 -9.06 6.12
CA LEU A 90 -2.52 -9.97 7.00
C LEU A 90 -3.35 -10.49 8.19
N GLY A 91 -4.61 -10.04 8.33
CA GLY A 91 -5.51 -10.41 9.43
C GLY A 91 -5.25 -9.66 10.73
N GLY A 92 -4.50 -8.55 10.67
CA GLY A 92 -4.37 -7.59 11.75
C GLY A 92 -5.58 -6.66 11.80
N ASN A 93 -5.98 -6.26 13.01
CA ASN A 93 -7.06 -5.30 13.24
C ASN A 93 -6.58 -3.98 13.83
N THR A 94 -5.27 -3.83 14.04
CA THR A 94 -4.66 -2.60 14.54
C THR A 94 -3.31 -2.39 13.85
N VAL A 95 -3.02 -1.17 13.42
CA VAL A 95 -1.71 -0.75 12.90
C VAL A 95 -1.10 0.27 13.85
N GLN A 96 0.11 0.02 14.33
CA GLN A 96 0.87 0.97 15.14
C GLN A 96 1.94 1.63 14.29
N LEU A 97 1.88 2.95 14.17
CA LEU A 97 2.92 3.73 13.50
C LEU A 97 4.12 3.93 14.44
N LEU A 98 5.31 3.60 13.94
CA LEU A 98 6.57 3.87 14.62
C LEU A 98 7.23 5.15 14.11
N PHE A 99 7.13 5.38 12.81
CA PHE A 99 7.74 6.52 12.15
C PHE A 99 7.01 6.82 10.87
N MET A 100 6.81 8.11 10.58
CA MET A 100 6.36 8.58 9.28
C MET A 100 7.12 9.85 8.97
N GLY A 101 7.92 9.79 7.90
CA GLY A 101 8.82 10.83 7.48
C GLY A 101 8.45 11.35 6.11
N GLY A 102 8.63 12.67 5.95
CA GLY A 102 8.88 13.23 4.64
C GLY A 102 10.38 13.45 4.48
N PRO A 103 10.85 13.64 3.25
CA PRO A 103 12.26 13.82 3.00
C PRO A 103 12.78 15.12 3.60
N ASP A 104 13.98 15.03 4.17
CA ASP A 104 14.65 16.16 4.83
C ASP A 104 14.95 17.29 3.83
N TRP A 105 15.13 18.51 4.36
CA TRP A 105 15.40 19.69 3.53
C TRP A 105 16.61 19.52 2.59
N ALA A 106 17.62 18.75 3.02
CA ALA A 106 18.80 18.44 2.22
C ALA A 106 18.49 17.46 1.09
N GLU A 107 17.63 16.46 1.35
CA GLU A 107 17.24 15.46 0.35
C GLU A 107 16.38 16.08 -0.75
N ARG A 108 15.51 17.03 -0.39
CA ARG A 108 14.74 17.84 -1.34
C ARG A 108 15.61 18.66 -2.30
N PHE A 109 16.82 19.04 -1.89
CA PHE A 109 17.75 19.82 -2.71
C PHE A 109 18.71 18.95 -3.54
N LEU A 110 19.01 17.74 -3.07
CA LEU A 110 19.99 16.85 -3.70
C LEU A 110 19.36 15.79 -4.62
N ARG A 111 18.07 15.46 -4.42
CA ARG A 111 17.36 14.42 -5.18
C ARG A 111 16.22 15.05 -5.96
N GLU A 112 16.12 14.65 -7.23
CA GLU A 112 15.15 15.19 -8.18
C GLU A 112 13.70 14.76 -7.86
N ASN A 113 13.53 13.68 -7.10
CA ASN A 113 12.28 13.24 -6.49
C ASN A 113 12.62 12.54 -5.16
N PRO A 114 12.46 13.19 -4.01
CA PRO A 114 12.66 12.51 -2.75
C PRO A 114 11.41 11.69 -2.38
N ASP A 115 11.60 10.55 -1.72
CA ASP A 115 10.53 9.62 -1.38
C ASP A 115 9.98 9.93 0.03
N ARG A 116 8.75 9.48 0.30
CA ARG A 116 8.13 9.44 1.64
C ARG A 116 8.21 8.03 2.16
N ASP A 117 8.43 7.91 3.46
CA ASP A 117 8.69 6.63 4.11
C ASP A 117 7.94 6.55 5.44
N ALA A 118 7.36 5.38 5.69
CA ALA A 118 6.66 5.09 6.93
C ALA A 118 6.98 3.68 7.41
N THR A 119 7.13 3.52 8.71
CA THR A 119 7.35 2.23 9.37
C THR A 119 6.26 2.00 10.39
N ALA A 120 5.62 0.83 10.31
CA ALA A 120 4.54 0.45 11.19
C ALA A 120 4.61 -1.02 11.60
N ILE A 121 3.84 -1.37 12.63
CA ILE A 121 3.65 -2.74 13.09
C ILE A 121 2.17 -3.09 12.90
N ALA A 122 1.91 -4.15 12.14
CA ALA A 122 0.60 -4.79 12.09
C ALA A 122 0.39 -5.62 13.35
N LEU A 123 -0.73 -5.39 14.03
CA LEU A 123 -1.10 -6.01 15.29
C LEU A 123 -2.47 -6.69 15.17
N TRP A 124 -2.63 -7.78 15.92
CA TRP A 124 -3.91 -8.40 16.18
C TRP A 124 -4.23 -8.30 17.67
N CYS A 125 -5.26 -7.53 18.00
CA CYS A 125 -5.69 -7.23 19.36
C CYS A 125 -7.09 -7.83 19.59
N PRO A 126 -7.23 -8.91 20.38
CA PRO A 126 -8.53 -9.50 20.68
C PRO A 126 -9.49 -8.52 21.37
N SER A 127 -9.00 -7.68 22.29
CA SER A 127 -9.81 -6.73 23.05
C SER A 127 -10.36 -5.55 22.23
N SER A 128 -9.81 -5.28 21.05
CA SER A 128 -10.24 -4.14 20.22
C SER A 128 -11.46 -4.47 19.34
N ASN A 129 -11.86 -5.74 19.28
CA ASN A 129 -13.11 -6.20 18.68
C ASN A 129 -14.21 -6.18 19.75
N GLY A 130 -14.83 -5.02 19.96
CA GLY A 130 -16.00 -4.87 20.85
C GLY A 130 -17.15 -5.82 20.48
#